data_AF-A0A8J7PQ41-F1
#
_entry.id   AF-A0A8J7PQ41-F1
#
_cell.length_a   1.000
_cell.length_b   1.000
_cell.length_c   1.000
_cell.angle_alpha   90.00
_cell.angle_beta   90.00
_cell.angle_gamma   90.00
#
_symmetry.space_group_name_H-M   'P 1'
#
loop_
_entity.id
_entity.type
_entity.pdbx_description
1 polymer ?
#
loop_
_entity_poly.entity_id
_entity_poly.type
_entity_poly.pdbx_seq_one_letter_code
_entity_poly.pdbx_strand_id
1 'polypeptide(L)'
;MSTTAARRPAAPAKARFPRLDLEPAYTTPLGRAYQADALDVLRQLPSDSVSLVVTSPPFALIRQKAYGNVSHEAYIEWFWPFAEEIHRVLKPEGSFVLEIGGAWNSGSPTRSLYQYELVIRLCKMFHLAQDFYWFNPSRLPTPAE
;
A
#
# COMPACT_ATOMS: atom_id res chain seq x y z
N MET A 1 -11.48 51.36 30.37
CA MET A 1 -12.48 50.58 29.60
C MET A 1 -11.71 49.54 28.79
N SER A 2 -11.68 48.29 29.26
CA SER A 2 -10.97 47.19 28.59
C SER A 2 -11.97 46.41 27.74
N THR A 3 -11.80 46.48 26.43
CA THR A 3 -12.63 45.79 25.43
C THR A 3 -12.22 44.32 25.37
N THR A 4 -13.04 43.44 25.96
CA THR A 4 -12.91 41.99 25.77
C THR A 4 -13.37 41.64 24.36
N ALA A 5 -12.42 41.33 23.47
CA ALA A 5 -12.72 40.81 22.15
C ALA A 5 -13.42 39.44 22.28
N ALA A 6 -14.66 39.36 21.81
CA ALA A 6 -15.42 38.11 21.76
C ALA A 6 -14.69 37.08 20.90
N ARG A 7 -14.36 35.94 21.51
CA ARG A 7 -13.68 34.82 20.84
C ARG A 7 -14.64 34.24 19.79
N ARG A 8 -14.27 34.32 18.50
CA ARG A 8 -15.01 33.66 17.41
C ARG A 8 -15.22 32.18 17.75
N PRO A 9 -16.42 31.61 17.50
CA PRO A 9 -16.62 30.19 17.69
C PRO A 9 -15.65 29.42 16.78
N ALA A 10 -14.99 28.41 17.35
CA ALA A 10 -14.13 27.51 16.60
C ALA A 10 -14.96 26.84 15.50
N ALA A 11 -14.43 26.82 14.28
CA ALA A 11 -15.03 26.05 13.19
C ALA A 11 -15.19 24.59 13.62
N PRO A 12 -16.27 23.88 13.22
CA PRO A 12 -16.44 22.48 13.56
C PRO A 12 -15.21 21.70 13.10
N ALA A 13 -14.64 20.90 14.00
CA ALA A 13 -13.49 20.06 13.68
C ALA A 13 -13.85 19.19 12.47
N LYS A 14 -13.17 19.38 11.34
CA LYS A 14 -13.29 18.49 10.18
C LYS A 14 -13.13 17.06 10.69
N ALA A 15 -14.01 16.16 10.26
CA ALA A 15 -13.86 14.75 10.56
C ALA A 15 -12.41 14.34 10.26
N ARG A 16 -11.72 13.85 11.29
CA ARG A 16 -10.27 13.61 11.27
C ARG A 16 -9.86 12.54 10.25
N PHE A 17 -10.81 11.71 9.81
CA PHE A 17 -10.62 10.65 8.84
C PHE A 17 -11.76 10.68 7.80
N PRO A 18 -11.49 10.31 6.54
CA PRO A 18 -12.54 10.11 5.54
C PRO A 18 -13.57 9.10 6.05
N ARG A 19 -14.85 9.33 5.73
CA ARG A 19 -15.92 8.35 5.99
C ARG A 19 -15.82 7.26 4.92
N LEU A 20 -15.81 6.02 5.38
CA LEU A 20 -15.94 4.83 4.55
C LEU A 20 -17.31 4.20 4.85
N ASP A 21 -17.90 3.54 3.87
CA ASP A 21 -19.14 2.76 4.01
C ASP A 21 -18.82 1.37 4.59
N LEU A 22 -17.96 1.34 5.61
CA LEU A 22 -17.47 0.13 6.27
C LEU A 22 -17.36 0.39 7.77
N GLU A 23 -17.79 -0.59 8.56
CA GLU A 23 -17.56 -0.57 10.00
C GLU A 23 -16.12 -0.97 10.33
N PRO A 24 -15.39 -0.19 11.15
CA PRO A 24 -14.03 -0.53 11.53
C PRO A 24 -14.02 -1.72 12.49
N ALA A 25 -13.08 -2.65 12.29
CA ALA A 25 -12.83 -3.76 13.21
C ALA A 25 -12.36 -3.26 14.58
N TYR A 26 -11.56 -2.19 14.60
CA TYR A 26 -11.28 -1.42 15.82
C TYR A 26 -10.93 0.03 15.51
N THR A 27 -11.11 0.89 16.51
CA THR A 27 -10.84 2.33 16.44
C THR A 27 -10.00 2.78 17.62
N THR A 28 -9.05 3.68 17.38
CA THR A 28 -8.29 4.40 18.39
C THR A 28 -8.40 5.91 18.15
N PRO A 29 -7.89 6.77 19.06
CA PRO A 29 -7.81 8.21 18.79
C PRO A 29 -6.95 8.57 17.57
N LEU A 30 -6.09 7.67 17.10
CA LEU A 30 -5.14 7.90 16.01
C LEU A 30 -5.57 7.28 14.67
N GLY A 31 -6.57 6.40 14.64
CA GLY A 31 -6.98 5.77 13.39
C GLY A 31 -7.98 4.64 13.56
N ARG A 32 -8.21 3.95 12.44
CA ARG A 32 -9.18 2.86 12.31
C ARG A 32 -8.55 1.74 11.49
N ALA A 33 -8.87 0.51 11.84
CA ALA A 33 -8.54 -0.66 11.04
C ALA A 33 -9.82 -1.31 10.52
N TYR A 34 -9.77 -1.79 9.29
CA TYR A 34 -10.91 -2.39 8.60
C TYR A 34 -10.53 -3.80 8.15
N GLN A 35 -11.47 -4.73 8.28
CA GLN A 35 -11.38 -6.06 7.69
C GLN A 35 -12.18 -6.06 6.39
N ALA A 36 -11.51 -5.81 5.27
CA ALA A 36 -12.12 -5.68 3.96
C ALA A 36 -11.10 -5.99 2.86
N ASP A 37 -11.58 -6.10 1.62
CA ASP A 37 -10.71 -6.03 0.45
C ASP A 37 -10.08 -4.63 0.36
N ALA A 38 -8.75 -4.56 0.28
CA ALA A 38 -8.04 -3.29 0.28
C ALA A 38 -8.35 -2.44 -0.97
N LEU A 39 -8.66 -3.05 -2.12
CA LEU A 39 -9.01 -2.34 -3.33
C LEU A 39 -10.37 -1.63 -3.16
N ASP A 40 -11.33 -2.29 -2.51
CA ASP A 40 -12.64 -1.70 -2.24
C ASP A 40 -12.57 -0.57 -1.20
N VAL A 41 -11.64 -0.67 -0.24
CA VAL A 41 -11.35 0.42 0.69
C VAL A 41 -10.72 1.61 -0.05
N LEU A 42 -9.73 1.37 -0.92
CA LEU A 42 -9.06 2.43 -1.67
C LEU A 42 -10.04 3.20 -2.56
N ARG A 43 -10.95 2.50 -3.25
CA ARG A 43 -11.99 3.11 -4.12
C ARG A 43 -12.91 4.09 -3.40
N GLN A 44 -13.10 3.91 -2.10
CA GLN A 44 -13.94 4.80 -1.28
C GLN A 44 -13.19 6.02 -0.76
N LEU A 45 -11.85 6.01 -0.79
CA LEU A 45 -11.05 7.15 -0.34
C LEU A 45 -11.09 8.27 -1.39
N PRO A 46 -11.22 9.55 -0.97
CA PRO A 46 -11.12 10.67 -1.90
C PRO A 46 -9.75 10.73 -2.57
N SER A 47 -9.68 11.28 -3.78
CA SER A 47 -8.41 11.61 -4.42
C SER A 47 -7.62 12.63 -3.58
N ASP A 48 -6.29 12.63 -3.69
CA ASP A 48 -5.41 13.57 -2.98
C ASP A 48 -5.66 13.67 -1.46
N SER A 49 -6.01 12.55 -0.82
CA SER A 49 -6.39 12.51 0.60
C SER A 49 -5.35 11.85 1.50
N VAL A 50 -4.46 11.04 0.92
CA VAL A 50 -3.47 10.23 1.64
C VAL A 50 -2.08 10.82 1.44
N SER A 51 -1.32 10.99 2.52
CA SER A 51 0.07 11.47 2.46
C SER A 51 1.09 10.33 2.32
N LEU A 52 0.76 9.12 2.77
CA LEU A 52 1.66 7.98 2.74
C LEU A 52 0.86 6.68 2.62
N VAL A 53 1.23 5.84 1.65
CA VAL A 53 0.83 4.44 1.58
C VAL A 53 2.05 3.57 1.85
N VAL A 54 1.94 2.63 2.79
CA VAL A 54 2.97 1.62 3.08
C VAL A 54 2.32 0.25 2.97
N THR A 55 2.89 -0.65 2.17
CA THR A 55 2.35 -2.00 2.03
C THR A 55 3.41 -3.03 1.64
N SER A 56 3.13 -4.28 2.00
CA SER A 56 3.87 -5.49 1.64
C SER A 56 2.90 -6.52 1.08
N PRO A 57 2.45 -6.36 -0.17
CA PRO A 57 1.41 -7.21 -0.76
C PRO A 57 1.82 -8.69 -0.74
N PRO A 58 0.85 -9.62 -0.68
CA PRO A 58 1.13 -11.04 -0.71
C PRO A 58 1.96 -11.40 -1.94
N PHE A 59 3.10 -12.07 -1.73
CA PHE A 59 4.03 -12.39 -2.81
C PHE A 59 3.45 -13.43 -3.78
N ALA A 60 3.91 -13.40 -5.04
CA ALA A 60 3.71 -14.46 -6.00
C ALA A 60 4.38 -15.75 -5.49
N LEU A 61 3.67 -16.54 -4.67
CA LEU A 61 4.20 -17.80 -4.15
C LEU A 61 3.89 -18.94 -5.12
N ILE A 62 4.90 -19.81 -5.30
CA ILE A 62 4.87 -20.99 -6.17
C ILE A 62 3.87 -22.06 -5.69
N ARG A 63 3.49 -22.07 -4.41
CA ARG A 63 2.42 -22.94 -3.87
C ARG A 63 1.14 -22.15 -3.63
N GLN A 64 0.07 -22.56 -4.32
CA GLN A 64 -1.28 -22.07 -4.08
C GLN A 64 -1.71 -22.40 -2.64
N LYS A 65 -1.83 -21.37 -1.80
CA LYS A 65 -2.68 -21.45 -0.62
C LYS A 65 -4.12 -21.15 -1.07
N ALA A 66 -5.11 -21.61 -0.31
CA ALA A 66 -6.55 -21.49 -0.61
C ALA A 66 -7.08 -20.05 -0.81
N TYR A 67 -6.22 -19.03 -0.72
CA TYR A 67 -6.53 -17.61 -0.86
C TYR A 67 -6.05 -17.00 -2.20
N GLY A 68 -5.80 -17.81 -3.23
CA GLY A 68 -5.70 -17.33 -4.62
C GLY A 68 -4.42 -16.56 -4.97
N ASN A 69 -3.25 -17.18 -4.81
CA ASN A 69 -2.00 -16.57 -5.30
C ASN A 69 -1.93 -16.53 -6.83
N VAL A 70 -1.39 -15.42 -7.35
CA VAL A 70 -1.23 -15.12 -8.77
C VAL A 70 0.17 -15.52 -9.25
N SER A 71 0.31 -15.98 -10.49
CA SER A 71 1.62 -16.32 -11.07
C SER A 71 2.51 -15.08 -11.21
N HIS A 72 3.82 -15.27 -11.39
CA HIS A 72 4.74 -14.14 -11.59
C HIS A 72 4.33 -13.27 -12.79
N GLU A 73 3.90 -13.91 -13.88
CA GLU A 73 3.48 -13.26 -15.12
C GLU A 73 2.18 -12.46 -14.93
N ALA A 74 1.29 -12.92 -14.06
CA ALA A 74 0.03 -12.25 -13.78
C ALA A 74 0.10 -11.30 -12.57
N TYR A 75 1.21 -11.29 -11.81
CA TYR A 75 1.34 -10.50 -10.59
C TYR A 75 1.22 -9.00 -10.86
N ILE A 76 1.88 -8.52 -11.93
CA ILE A 76 1.86 -7.11 -12.31
C ILE A 76 0.42 -6.68 -12.63
N GLU A 77 -0.30 -7.48 -13.42
CA GLU A 77 -1.69 -7.21 -13.80
C GLU A 77 -2.64 -7.28 -12.59
N TRP A 78 -2.42 -8.21 -11.67
CA TRP A 78 -3.18 -8.29 -10.42
C TRP A 78 -2.93 -7.08 -9.51
N PHE A 79 -1.69 -6.60 -9.44
CA PHE A 79 -1.33 -5.45 -8.61
C PHE A 79 -1.78 -4.12 -9.23
N TRP A 80 -1.96 -4.07 -10.56
CA TRP A 80 -2.19 -2.82 -11.29
C TRP A 80 -3.40 -2.01 -10.80
N PRO A 81 -4.58 -2.61 -10.53
CA PRO A 81 -5.72 -1.88 -9.96
C PRO A 81 -5.40 -1.22 -8.61
N PHE A 82 -4.56 -1.84 -7.77
CA PHE A 82 -4.11 -1.23 -6.52
C PHE A 82 -3.18 -0.05 -6.79
N ALA A 83 -2.25 -0.19 -7.74
CA ALA A 83 -1.33 0.89 -8.11
C ALA A 83 -2.08 2.13 -8.60
N GLU A 84 -3.11 1.96 -9.44
CA GLU A 84 -3.95 3.05 -9.95
C GLU A 84 -4.70 3.77 -8.82
N GLU A 85 -5.32 3.01 -7.92
CA GLU A 85 -6.04 3.59 -6.79
C GLU A 85 -5.09 4.24 -5.77
N ILE A 86 -3.93 3.65 -5.51
CA ILE A 86 -2.88 4.26 -4.67
C ILE A 86 -2.44 5.59 -5.27
N HIS A 87 -2.17 5.64 -6.58
CA HIS A 87 -1.81 6.89 -7.25
C HIS A 87 -2.91 7.95 -7.12
N ARG A 88 -4.18 7.55 -7.29
CA ARG A 88 -5.34 8.45 -7.19
C ARG A 88 -5.51 9.03 -5.80
N VAL A 89 -5.39 8.21 -4.74
CA VAL A 89 -5.65 8.66 -3.36
C VAL A 89 -4.48 9.43 -2.76
N LEU A 90 -3.26 9.24 -3.28
CA LEU A 90 -2.09 10.00 -2.85
C LEU A 90 -2.20 11.46 -3.23
N LYS A 91 -1.79 12.34 -2.32
CA LYS A 91 -1.57 13.76 -2.62
C LYS A 91 -0.43 13.93 -3.62
N PRO A 92 -0.33 15.08 -4.30
CA PRO A 92 0.80 15.38 -5.19
C PRO A 92 2.18 15.25 -4.51
N GLU A 93 2.26 15.56 -3.22
CA GLU A 93 3.46 15.41 -2.37
C GLU A 93 3.52 14.08 -1.58
N GLY A 94 2.56 13.18 -1.82
CA GLY A 94 2.45 11.91 -1.12
C GLY A 94 3.50 10.89 -1.56
N SER A 95 3.75 9.89 -0.70
CA SER A 95 4.70 8.81 -0.98
C SER A 95 4.06 7.44 -0.94
N PHE A 96 4.53 6.55 -1.80
CA PHE A 96 4.19 5.13 -1.82
C PHE A 96 5.45 4.32 -1.48
N VAL A 97 5.42 3.60 -0.37
CA VAL A 97 6.47 2.67 0.06
C VAL A 97 5.98 1.23 -0.15
N LEU A 98 6.64 0.53 -1.07
CA LEU A 98 6.35 -0.85 -1.41
C LEU A 98 7.47 -1.76 -0.93
N GLU A 99 7.17 -2.66 0.00
CA GLU A 99 8.05 -3.79 0.31
C GLU A 99 7.73 -4.95 -0.65
N ILE A 100 8.72 -5.46 -1.36
CA ILE A 100 8.58 -6.62 -2.23
C ILE A 100 9.77 -7.57 -2.06
N GLY A 101 9.48 -8.86 -1.91
CA GLY A 101 10.49 -9.91 -1.80
C GLY A 101 10.78 -10.56 -3.15
N GLY A 102 11.97 -11.12 -3.33
CA GLY A 102 12.33 -11.86 -4.54
C GLY A 102 11.94 -13.33 -4.49
N ALA A 103 11.69 -13.91 -5.67
CA ALA A 103 11.35 -15.32 -5.85
C ALA A 103 12.36 -16.04 -6.75
N TRP A 104 12.41 -17.37 -6.67
CA TRP A 104 13.21 -18.24 -7.54
C TRP A 104 12.32 -18.82 -8.65
N ASN A 105 12.90 -19.05 -9.82
CA ASN A 105 12.22 -19.75 -10.91
C ASN A 105 12.19 -21.26 -10.61
N SER A 106 11.05 -21.90 -10.83
CA SER A 106 10.92 -23.34 -10.62
C SER A 106 11.83 -24.12 -11.57
N GLY A 107 12.57 -25.10 -11.05
CA GLY A 107 13.46 -25.96 -11.85
C GLY A 107 14.70 -25.25 -12.39
N SER A 108 15.02 -24.04 -11.94
CA SER A 108 16.17 -23.28 -12.41
C SER A 108 16.86 -22.53 -11.26
N PRO A 109 18.20 -22.49 -11.20
CA PRO A 109 18.93 -21.71 -10.21
C PRO A 109 18.96 -20.21 -10.58
N THR A 110 17.82 -19.65 -10.98
CA THR A 110 17.67 -18.26 -11.42
C THR A 110 16.57 -17.56 -10.64
N ARG A 111 16.69 -16.24 -10.46
CA ARG A 111 15.67 -15.41 -9.79
C ARG A 111 14.60 -15.00 -10.79
N SER A 112 13.36 -14.90 -10.32
CA SER A 112 12.31 -14.21 -11.05
C SER A 112 12.60 -12.72 -11.07
N LEU A 113 12.31 -12.06 -12.20
CA LEU A 113 12.52 -10.63 -12.39
C LEU A 113 11.28 -9.79 -12.05
N TYR A 114 10.18 -10.41 -11.63
CA TYR A 114 8.87 -9.76 -11.47
C TYR A 114 8.90 -8.51 -10.59
N GLN A 115 9.73 -8.49 -9.54
CA GLN A 115 9.89 -7.33 -8.66
C GLN A 115 10.50 -6.12 -9.40
N TYR A 116 11.46 -6.37 -10.30
CA TYR A 116 12.10 -5.33 -11.10
C TYR A 116 11.16 -4.85 -12.20
N GLU A 117 10.48 -5.79 -12.86
CA GLU A 117 9.47 -5.49 -13.87
C GLU A 117 8.33 -4.64 -13.29
N LEU A 118 7.88 -4.98 -12.08
CA LEU A 118 6.89 -4.19 -11.35
C LEU A 118 7.38 -2.77 -11.07
N VAL A 119 8.60 -2.60 -10.54
CA VAL A 119 9.17 -1.26 -10.27
C VAL A 119 9.26 -0.45 -11.57
N ILE A 120 9.76 -1.04 -12.65
CA ILE A 120 9.84 -0.39 -13.97
C ILE A 120 8.45 0.03 -14.45
N ARG A 121 7.44 -0.84 -14.28
CA ARG A 121 6.06 -0.55 -14.67
C ARG A 121 5.45 0.56 -13.83
N LEU A 122 5.66 0.53 -12.51
CA LEU A 122 5.20 1.58 -11.58
C LEU A 122 5.81 2.93 -11.93
N CYS A 123 7.07 2.98 -12.37
CA CYS A 123 7.73 4.23 -12.78
C CYS A 123 7.10 4.89 -14.02
N LYS A 124 6.15 4.25 -14.70
CA LYS A 124 5.33 4.91 -15.74
C LYS A 124 4.26 5.85 -15.16
N MET A 125 3.98 5.73 -13.86
CA MET A 125 2.96 6.50 -13.13
C MET A 125 3.55 7.21 -11.89
N PHE A 126 4.58 6.62 -11.27
CA PHE A 126 5.28 7.15 -10.11
C PHE A 126 6.73 7.55 -10.45
N HIS A 127 7.41 8.19 -9.50
CA HIS A 127 8.84 8.43 -9.55
C HIS A 127 9.54 7.56 -8.50
N LEU A 128 10.59 6.83 -8.90
CA LEU A 128 11.43 6.11 -7.95
C LEU A 128 12.32 7.10 -7.20
N ALA A 129 11.91 7.46 -5.98
CA ALA A 129 12.67 8.41 -5.15
C ALA A 129 13.95 7.77 -4.60
N GLN A 130 13.86 6.54 -4.10
CA GLN A 130 14.98 5.81 -3.51
C GLN A 130 14.64 4.32 -3.43
N ASP A 131 15.64 3.47 -3.65
CA ASP A 131 15.59 2.04 -3.34
C ASP A 131 16.09 1.75 -1.92
N PHE A 132 15.38 0.88 -1.21
CA PHE A 132 15.73 0.43 0.13
C PHE A 132 15.94 -1.07 0.14
N TYR A 133 17.05 -1.52 0.75
CA TYR A 133 17.37 -2.93 0.90
C TYR A 133 17.28 -3.33 2.37
N TRP A 134 16.30 -4.18 2.69
CA TRP A 134 16.17 -4.72 4.04
C TRP A 134 16.95 -6.03 4.18
N PHE A 135 18.01 -6.00 4.98
CA PHE A 135 18.73 -7.19 5.40
C PHE A 135 18.13 -7.75 6.70
N ASN A 136 17.53 -8.94 6.61
CA ASN A 136 17.04 -9.68 7.76
C ASN A 136 18.01 -10.85 8.08
N PRO A 137 18.84 -10.75 9.14
CA PRO A 137 19.82 -11.78 9.49
C PRO A 137 19.18 -13.07 10.00
N SER A 138 17.90 -13.03 10.39
CA SER A 138 17.14 -14.21 10.86
C SER A 138 16.36 -14.90 9.74
N ARG A 139 16.46 -14.43 8.48
CA ARG A 139 15.81 -15.08 7.35
C ARG A 139 16.47 -16.44 7.10
N LEU A 140 15.66 -17.49 7.01
CA LEU A 140 16.15 -18.82 6.62
C LEU A 140 16.87 -18.77 5.26
N PRO A 141 17.93 -19.57 5.06
CA PRO A 141 18.58 -19.67 3.75
C PRO A 141 17.56 -20.05 2.67
N THR A 142 17.61 -19.35 1.54
CA THR A 142 16.77 -19.65 0.37
C THR A 142 17.65 -19.95 -0.84
N PRO A 143 17.30 -20.93 -1.71
CA PRO A 143 16.06 -21.70 -1.67
C PRO A 143 16.12 -22.80 -0.60
N ALA A 144 15.08 -22.85 0.26
CA ALA A 144 14.79 -24.05 1.03
C ALA A 144 13.87 -24.90 0.15
N GLU A 145 14.37 -26.03 -0.33
CA GLU A 145 13.59 -27.02 -1.09
C GLU A 145 12.47 -27.64 -0.23
#